data_AF-A0A454VYL2-F1
#
_entry.id   AF-A0A454VYL2-F1
#
_cell.length_a   1.000
_cell.length_b   1.000
_cell.length_c   1.000
_cell.angle_alpha   90.00
_cell.angle_beta   90.00
_cell.angle_gamma   90.00
#
_symmetry.space_group_name_H-M   'P 1'
#
loop_
_entity.id
_entity.type
_entity.pdbx_description
1 polymer ?
#
loop_
_entity_poly.entity_id
_entity_poly.type
_entity_poly.pdbx_seq_one_letter_code
_entity_poly.pdbx_strand_id
1 'polypeptide(L)'
;LISRFGKALPQQTQAALSDVAQALLLPGTVGSAVGQVTGALVGALRERRQTVRALAACVRLAPLLESEPSLEALSFYPHLLAFELHRLPEEKKVTPVIMLDTFEDTADRHRELERLLQRLVWLMPNCFFVISGRSRLQWADPALHGALDHTGPTAWPGLSTTPSPVPSPRAGTPGGRQHLIGDLSPEDCDDHLARRLVKDGQPLISPEIRAMITARSHGLPLHLDLAASRFLEIRRTREPQPADFDHTFPALLARALSDLTPEEKTVLRSVAVLDAFDLDLATRTAGFTHQAPA
;
A
#
# COMPACT_ATOMS: atom_id res chain seq x y z
N LEU A 1 -14.18 6.10 6.53
CA LEU A 1 -13.35 4.91 6.88
C LEU A 1 -13.13 4.69 8.39
N ILE A 2 -13.47 5.65 9.27
CA ILE A 2 -13.33 5.49 10.74
C ILE A 2 -14.57 4.85 11.43
N SER A 3 -15.74 4.78 10.78
CA SER A 3 -16.95 4.20 11.41
C SER A 3 -17.11 2.67 11.27
N ARG A 4 -16.24 2.00 10.49
CA ARG A 4 -16.33 0.53 10.28
C ARG A 4 -15.44 -0.30 11.20
N PHE A 5 -14.45 0.30 11.87
CA PHE A 5 -13.61 -0.42 12.85
C PHE A 5 -14.32 -0.68 14.20
N GLY A 6 -15.43 0.01 14.48
CA GLY A 6 -16.20 -0.17 15.73
C GLY A 6 -17.23 -1.30 15.71
N LYS A 7 -17.41 -2.02 14.59
CA LYS A 7 -18.47 -3.06 14.45
C LYS A 7 -17.98 -4.49 14.27
N ALA A 8 -16.67 -4.72 14.33
CA ALA A 8 -16.09 -6.07 14.31
C ALA A 8 -15.31 -6.35 15.61
N LEU A 9 -15.98 -6.17 16.75
CA LEU A 9 -15.55 -6.87 17.96
C LEU A 9 -16.05 -8.32 17.83
N PRO A 10 -15.20 -9.36 17.90
CA PRO A 10 -15.62 -10.74 17.71
C PRO A 10 -16.70 -11.09 18.74
N GLN A 11 -17.81 -11.72 18.33
CA GLN A 11 -18.82 -12.28 19.24
C GLN A 11 -18.21 -13.18 20.33
N GLN A 12 -17.02 -13.74 20.09
CA GLN A 12 -16.22 -14.48 21.06
C GLN A 12 -15.75 -13.64 22.27
N THR A 13 -15.53 -12.32 22.09
CA THR A 13 -15.16 -11.41 23.19
C THR A 13 -16.35 -11.03 24.07
N GLN A 14 -17.56 -10.94 23.49
CA GLN A 14 -18.80 -10.77 24.27
C GLN A 14 -19.19 -12.06 25.02
N ALA A 15 -19.02 -13.23 24.40
CA ALA A 15 -19.27 -14.52 25.06
C ALA A 15 -18.33 -14.74 26.26
N ALA A 16 -17.04 -14.41 26.11
CA ALA A 16 -16.06 -14.53 27.20
C ALA A 16 -16.32 -13.57 28.38
N LEU A 17 -16.94 -12.41 28.15
CA LEU A 17 -17.34 -11.47 29.22
C LEU A 17 -18.66 -11.89 29.89
N SER A 18 -19.59 -12.48 29.14
CA SER A 18 -20.86 -13.00 29.66
C SER A 18 -20.68 -14.25 30.53
N ASP A 19 -19.81 -15.17 30.13
CA ASP A 19 -19.54 -16.41 30.87
C ASP A 19 -18.86 -16.16 32.22
N VAL A 20 -18.03 -15.11 32.31
CA VAL A 20 -17.37 -14.71 33.56
C VAL A 20 -18.36 -14.02 34.52
N ALA A 21 -19.32 -13.26 34.00
CA ALA A 21 -20.37 -12.64 34.81
C ALA A 21 -21.34 -13.68 35.39
N GLN A 22 -21.64 -14.76 34.65
CA GLN A 22 -22.50 -15.86 35.11
C GLN A 22 -21.80 -16.81 36.10
N ALA A 23 -20.48 -17.02 35.95
CA ALA A 23 -19.70 -17.83 36.88
C ALA A 23 -19.52 -17.18 38.28
N LEU A 24 -19.69 -15.86 38.39
CA LEU A 24 -19.58 -15.10 39.63
C LEU A 24 -20.89 -15.01 40.43
N LEU A 25 -22.01 -15.57 39.93
CA LEU A 25 -23.35 -15.36 40.51
C LEU A 25 -24.06 -16.60 41.07
N LEU A 26 -23.40 -17.76 41.20
CA LEU A 26 -24.06 -18.95 41.77
C LEU A 26 -23.47 -19.38 43.12
N PRO A 27 -24.23 -19.24 44.23
CA PRO A 27 -23.92 -19.90 45.50
C PRO A 27 -24.25 -21.39 45.40
N GLY A 28 -23.23 -22.22 45.59
CA GLY A 28 -23.38 -23.63 45.94
C GLY A 28 -23.52 -24.60 44.77
N THR A 29 -22.41 -25.25 44.41
CA THR A 29 -22.28 -26.68 44.02
C THR A 29 -20.98 -26.90 43.23
N VAL A 30 -19.83 -27.20 43.88
CA VAL A 30 -18.65 -27.66 43.11
C VAL A 30 -17.81 -28.67 43.90
N GLY A 31 -18.01 -29.97 43.62
CA GLY A 31 -17.16 -31.06 44.10
C GLY A 31 -16.25 -31.70 43.05
N SER A 32 -16.44 -31.44 41.74
CA SER A 32 -15.68 -32.18 40.70
C SER A 32 -15.24 -31.37 39.47
N ALA A 33 -15.56 -30.07 39.37
CA ALA A 33 -15.10 -29.22 38.27
C ALA A 33 -13.86 -28.36 38.59
N VAL A 34 -13.20 -28.58 39.75
CA VAL A 34 -12.11 -27.69 40.20
C VAL A 34 -10.82 -27.94 39.42
N GLY A 35 -10.49 -29.18 39.03
CA GLY A 35 -9.18 -29.52 38.45
C GLY A 35 -8.96 -29.06 36.99
N GLN A 36 -9.99 -29.14 36.14
CA GLN A 36 -9.86 -28.70 34.75
C GLN A 36 -10.01 -27.18 34.58
N VAL A 37 -10.82 -26.54 35.42
CA VAL A 37 -10.94 -25.07 35.44
C VAL A 37 -9.67 -24.44 36.02
N THR A 38 -9.05 -25.01 37.05
CA THR A 38 -7.76 -24.51 37.55
C THR A 38 -6.62 -24.68 36.55
N GLY A 39 -6.55 -25.78 35.80
CA GLY A 39 -5.54 -25.96 34.76
C GLY A 39 -5.63 -24.93 33.63
N ALA A 40 -6.84 -24.67 33.13
CA ALA A 40 -7.09 -23.66 32.10
C ALA A 40 -6.90 -22.23 32.61
N LEU A 41 -7.31 -21.92 33.86
CA LEU A 41 -7.06 -20.62 34.48
C LEU A 41 -5.59 -20.39 34.77
N VAL A 42 -4.87 -21.40 35.28
CA VAL A 42 -3.43 -21.32 35.56
C VAL A 42 -2.65 -21.22 34.25
N GLY A 43 -3.07 -21.93 33.20
CA GLY A 43 -2.55 -21.80 31.84
C GLY A 43 -2.75 -20.38 31.29
N ALA A 44 -3.98 -19.88 31.27
CA ALA A 44 -4.32 -18.53 30.81
C ALA A 44 -3.68 -17.43 31.67
N LEU A 45 -3.52 -17.63 32.99
CA LEU A 45 -2.81 -16.71 33.88
C LEU A 45 -1.28 -16.80 33.71
N ARG A 46 -0.72 -17.97 33.38
CA ARG A 46 0.70 -18.13 33.02
C ARG A 46 0.99 -17.49 31.68
N GLU A 47 0.14 -17.71 30.69
CA GLU A 47 0.23 -17.14 29.36
C GLU A 47 0.03 -15.63 29.44
N ARG A 48 -0.97 -15.13 30.18
CA ARG A 48 -1.15 -13.70 30.46
C ARG A 48 0.01 -13.12 31.28
N ARG A 49 0.60 -13.84 32.24
CA ARG A 49 1.83 -13.40 32.95
C ARG A 49 3.06 -13.45 32.06
N GLN A 50 3.16 -14.38 31.12
CA GLN A 50 4.27 -14.48 30.17
C GLN A 50 4.15 -13.40 29.10
N THR A 51 2.96 -13.13 28.57
CA THR A 51 2.68 -12.01 27.67
C THR A 51 2.89 -10.67 28.36
N VAL A 52 2.38 -10.49 29.60
CA VAL A 52 2.61 -9.27 30.39
C VAL A 52 4.07 -9.12 30.81
N ARG A 53 4.80 -10.20 31.14
CA ARG A 53 6.25 -10.12 31.43
C ARG A 53 7.10 -9.93 30.16
N ALA A 54 6.69 -10.53 29.05
CA ALA A 54 7.34 -10.36 27.76
C ALA A 54 7.22 -8.90 27.34
N LEU A 55 6.01 -8.33 27.42
CA LEU A 55 5.75 -6.93 27.12
C LEU A 55 6.25 -5.97 28.22
N ALA A 56 6.37 -6.38 29.49
CA ALA A 56 6.93 -5.53 30.56
C ALA A 56 8.41 -5.21 30.35
N ALA A 57 9.11 -6.00 29.53
CA ALA A 57 10.46 -5.67 29.07
C ALA A 57 10.47 -4.62 27.94
N CYS A 58 9.31 -4.26 27.39
CA CYS A 58 9.16 -3.14 26.46
C CYS A 58 8.99 -1.85 27.26
N VAL A 59 10.01 -0.98 27.18
CA VAL A 59 10.08 0.29 27.93
C VAL A 59 8.86 1.19 27.72
N ARG A 60 8.22 1.13 26.53
CA ARG A 60 7.07 1.98 26.19
C ARG A 60 5.71 1.38 26.57
N LEU A 61 5.63 0.12 27.03
CA LEU A 61 4.32 -0.51 27.27
C LEU A 61 3.53 0.19 28.38
N ALA A 62 4.11 0.34 29.57
CA ALA A 62 3.39 0.91 30.72
C ALA A 62 2.92 2.35 30.46
N PRO A 63 3.77 3.28 29.95
CA PRO A 63 3.33 4.62 29.61
C PRO A 63 2.20 4.67 28.57
N LEU A 64 2.18 3.75 27.59
CA LEU A 64 1.13 3.72 26.57
C LEU A 64 -0.20 3.18 27.11
N LEU A 65 -0.17 2.19 28.00
CA LEU A 65 -1.38 1.66 28.64
C LEU A 65 -2.02 2.66 29.62
N GLU A 66 -1.22 3.53 30.22
CA GLU A 66 -1.67 4.58 31.13
C GLU A 66 -2.15 5.85 30.40
N SER A 67 -1.77 6.02 29.14
CA SER A 67 -2.14 7.19 28.33
C SER A 67 -3.59 7.14 27.85
N GLU A 68 -4.22 8.31 27.72
CA GLU A 68 -5.51 8.41 27.04
C GLU A 68 -5.38 8.02 25.56
N PRO A 69 -6.34 7.25 25.01
CA PRO A 69 -6.30 6.82 23.62
C PRO A 69 -6.45 8.02 22.68
N SER A 70 -5.31 8.48 22.16
CA SER A 70 -5.20 9.58 21.21
C SER A 70 -4.42 9.11 19.98
N LEU A 71 -4.53 9.85 18.86
CA LEU A 71 -3.75 9.56 17.66
C LEU A 71 -2.23 9.59 17.94
N GLU A 72 -1.82 10.52 18.80
CA GLU A 72 -0.44 10.63 19.28
C GLU A 72 -0.02 9.39 20.07
N ALA A 73 -0.82 8.91 21.03
CA ALA A 73 -0.51 7.69 21.78
C ALA A 73 -0.47 6.45 20.87
N LEU A 74 -1.44 6.31 19.96
CA LEU A 74 -1.53 5.19 19.02
C LEU A 74 -0.32 5.12 18.09
N SER A 75 0.27 6.27 17.73
CA SER A 75 1.45 6.34 16.86
C SER A 75 2.70 5.64 17.43
N PHE A 76 2.73 5.34 18.73
CA PHE A 76 3.84 4.65 19.39
C PHE A 76 3.63 3.12 19.50
N TYR A 77 2.44 2.61 19.19
CA TYR A 77 2.15 1.17 19.15
C TYR A 77 3.03 0.38 18.17
N PRO A 78 3.49 0.94 17.03
CA PRO A 78 4.49 0.27 16.18
C PRO A 78 5.73 -0.20 16.94
N HIS A 79 6.13 0.49 18.01
CA HIS A 79 7.25 0.05 18.84
C HIS A 79 6.96 -1.25 19.60
N LEU A 80 5.71 -1.43 20.06
CA LEU A 80 5.28 -2.66 20.73
C LEU A 80 5.32 -3.83 19.75
N LEU A 81 4.81 -3.61 18.53
CA LEU A 81 4.87 -4.60 17.46
C LEU A 81 6.32 -4.95 17.08
N ALA A 82 7.19 -3.94 16.93
CA ALA A 82 8.61 -4.15 16.67
C ALA A 82 9.27 -4.99 17.77
N PHE A 83 8.93 -4.72 19.03
CA PHE A 83 9.42 -5.48 20.17
C PHE A 83 8.94 -6.94 20.14
N GLU A 84 7.67 -7.19 19.86
CA GLU A 84 7.13 -8.56 19.73
C GLU A 84 7.81 -9.33 18.58
N LEU A 85 7.95 -8.70 17.41
CA LEU A 85 8.63 -9.26 16.25
C LEU A 85 10.08 -9.66 16.56
N HIS A 86 10.79 -8.86 17.36
CA HIS A 86 12.17 -9.16 17.76
C HIS A 86 12.26 -10.39 18.69
N ARG A 87 11.18 -10.72 19.40
CA ARG A 87 11.13 -11.84 20.37
C ARG A 87 10.55 -13.12 19.80
N LEU A 88 10.21 -13.16 18.52
CA LEU A 88 9.77 -14.40 17.88
C LEU A 88 10.87 -15.48 18.01
N PRO A 89 10.48 -16.74 18.26
CA PRO A 89 11.42 -17.86 18.20
C PRO A 89 12.17 -17.90 16.87
N GLU A 90 13.41 -18.40 16.84
CA GLU A 90 14.24 -18.45 15.61
C GLU A 90 13.49 -19.06 14.42
N GLU A 91 12.75 -20.14 14.63
CA GLU A 91 11.95 -20.83 13.60
C GLU A 91 10.81 -19.98 13.01
N LYS A 92 10.42 -18.91 13.71
CA LYS A 92 9.32 -18.00 13.33
C LYS A 92 9.83 -16.59 13.01
N LYS A 93 11.14 -16.36 13.01
CA LYS A 93 11.69 -15.05 12.66
C LYS A 93 11.36 -14.74 11.22
N VAL A 94 10.75 -13.58 11.03
CA VAL A 94 10.41 -13.02 9.73
C VAL A 94 10.78 -11.54 9.73
N THR A 95 11.12 -11.02 8.55
CA THR A 95 11.28 -9.58 8.34
C THR A 95 10.07 -9.11 7.53
N PRO A 96 9.11 -8.40 8.16
CA PRO A 96 7.97 -7.84 7.44
C PRO A 96 8.46 -6.85 6.39
N VAL A 97 7.93 -6.96 5.17
CA VAL A 97 8.09 -5.98 4.10
C VAL A 97 6.82 -5.15 4.03
N ILE A 98 6.94 -3.85 4.27
CA ILE A 98 5.81 -2.92 4.31
C ILE A 98 5.95 -1.96 3.14
N MET A 99 4.96 -1.99 2.24
CA MET A 99 4.91 -1.09 1.08
C MET A 99 3.97 0.07 1.38
N LEU A 100 4.49 1.28 1.28
CA LEU A 100 3.72 2.52 1.33
C LEU A 100 3.73 3.11 -0.08
N ASP A 101 2.63 2.90 -0.81
CA ASP A 101 2.47 3.41 -2.17
C ASP A 101 1.80 4.78 -2.18
N THR A 102 1.99 5.53 -3.27
CA THR A 102 1.42 6.86 -3.49
C THR A 102 1.67 7.80 -2.31
N PHE A 103 2.93 7.84 -1.82
CA PHE A 103 3.27 8.60 -0.63
C PHE A 103 2.98 10.11 -0.76
N GLU A 104 2.88 10.65 -1.98
CA GLU A 104 2.45 12.03 -2.21
C GLU A 104 1.08 12.38 -1.60
N ASP A 105 0.18 11.40 -1.43
CA ASP A 105 -1.15 11.64 -0.85
C ASP A 105 -1.10 11.92 0.66
N THR A 106 0.07 11.71 1.27
CA THR A 106 0.34 12.05 2.67
C THR A 106 0.73 13.51 2.85
N ALA A 107 1.02 14.22 1.76
CA ALA A 107 1.46 15.60 1.79
C ALA A 107 0.28 16.55 2.06
N ASP A 108 0.09 16.90 3.33
CA ASP A 108 -0.78 17.98 3.74
C ASP A 108 0.02 19.23 4.15
N ARG A 109 -0.66 20.37 4.35
CA ARG A 109 0.02 21.63 4.73
C ARG A 109 0.80 21.52 6.03
N HIS A 110 0.41 20.61 6.93
CA HIS A 110 0.99 20.46 8.26
C HIS A 110 1.82 19.18 8.42
N ARG A 111 1.90 18.33 7.37
CA ARG A 111 2.65 17.07 7.35
C ARG A 111 2.28 16.13 8.49
N GLU A 112 1.05 16.17 8.98
CA GLU A 112 0.64 15.40 10.16
C GLU A 112 0.67 13.90 9.89
N LEU A 113 0.12 13.48 8.75
CA LEU A 113 0.11 12.08 8.34
C LEU A 113 1.52 11.60 8.00
N GLU A 114 2.30 12.42 7.29
CA GLU A 114 3.70 12.14 7.00
C GLU A 114 4.52 11.95 8.28
N ARG A 115 4.31 12.79 9.30
CA ARG A 115 4.96 12.67 10.60
C ARG A 115 4.63 11.35 11.29
N LEU A 116 3.36 10.95 11.29
CA LEU A 116 2.92 9.67 11.87
C LEU A 116 3.54 8.47 11.14
N LEU A 117 3.62 8.53 9.82
CA LEU A 117 4.25 7.47 9.01
C LEU A 117 5.77 7.43 9.22
N GLN A 118 6.44 8.59 9.31
CA GLN A 118 7.85 8.66 9.66
C GLN A 118 8.12 8.02 11.02
N ARG A 119 7.29 8.33 12.03
CA ARG A 119 7.38 7.76 13.37
C ARG A 119 7.21 6.24 13.34
N LEU A 120 6.26 5.73 12.55
CA LEU A 120 6.06 4.30 12.35
C LEU A 120 7.35 3.64 11.81
N VAL A 121 7.93 4.20 10.73
CA VAL A 121 9.18 3.68 10.14
C VAL A 121 10.33 3.71 11.16
N TRP A 122 10.43 4.80 11.93
CA TRP A 122 11.47 4.96 12.95
C TRP A 122 11.36 3.93 14.09
N LEU A 123 10.14 3.65 14.56
CA LEU A 123 9.89 2.78 15.70
C LEU A 123 9.96 1.28 15.36
N MET A 124 10.04 0.92 14.08
CA MET A 124 10.07 -0.46 13.59
C MET A 124 11.37 -0.81 12.84
N PRO A 125 12.54 -0.78 13.50
CA PRO A 125 13.84 -1.01 12.85
C PRO A 125 14.04 -2.44 12.32
N ASN A 126 13.19 -3.38 12.75
CA ASN A 126 13.20 -4.78 12.31
C ASN A 126 12.22 -5.07 11.15
N CYS A 127 11.64 -4.04 10.54
CA CYS A 127 10.84 -4.13 9.33
C CYS A 127 11.57 -3.49 8.14
N PHE A 128 11.27 -3.96 6.93
CA PHE A 128 11.78 -3.40 5.69
C PHE A 128 10.69 -2.56 5.01
N PHE A 129 10.87 -1.24 5.00
CA PHE A 129 9.93 -0.32 4.39
C PHE A 129 10.33 0.01 2.95
N VAL A 130 9.38 -0.12 2.04
CA VAL A 130 9.47 0.37 0.66
C VAL A 130 8.46 1.48 0.50
N ILE A 131 8.93 2.67 0.15
CA ILE A 131 8.07 3.84 -0.04
C ILE A 131 8.17 4.25 -1.51
N SER A 132 7.04 4.26 -2.20
CA SER A 132 6.91 4.75 -3.56
C SER A 132 6.10 6.03 -3.58
N GLY A 133 6.50 6.95 -4.45
CA GLY A 133 5.80 8.20 -4.69
C GLY A 133 6.48 9.02 -5.76
N ARG A 134 5.85 10.14 -6.14
CA ARG A 134 6.35 11.03 -7.21
C ARG A 134 7.51 11.92 -6.79
N SER A 135 7.60 12.22 -5.50
CA SER A 135 8.56 13.15 -4.94
C SER A 135 9.57 12.42 -4.07
N ARG A 136 10.79 12.95 -4.00
CA ARG A 136 11.81 12.45 -3.07
C ARG A 136 11.35 12.60 -1.63
N LEU A 137 11.68 11.62 -0.80
CA LEU A 137 11.54 11.75 0.65
C LEU A 137 12.55 12.75 1.19
N GLN A 138 12.05 13.69 1.97
CA GLN A 138 12.81 14.82 2.51
C GLN A 138 13.21 14.62 3.98
N TRP A 139 12.99 13.43 4.57
CA TRP A 139 13.24 13.20 5.99
C TRP A 139 14.69 13.46 6.43
N ALA A 140 15.66 13.36 5.52
CA ALA A 140 17.05 13.73 5.79
C ALA A 140 17.32 15.24 5.81
N ASP A 141 16.34 16.10 5.51
CA ASP A 141 16.47 17.55 5.55
C ASP A 141 16.30 18.07 6.99
N PRO A 142 17.35 18.65 7.61
CA PRO A 142 17.25 19.23 8.95
C PRO A 142 16.25 20.38 9.04
N ALA A 143 15.94 21.07 7.93
CA ALA A 143 15.02 22.21 7.92
C ALA A 143 13.57 21.81 8.26
N LEU A 144 13.23 20.53 8.17
CA LEU A 144 11.90 20.01 8.53
C LEU A 144 11.74 19.74 10.04
N HIS A 145 12.74 20.07 10.86
CA HIS A 145 12.65 19.93 12.31
C HIS A 145 11.44 20.73 12.86
N GLY A 146 10.66 20.10 13.74
CA GLY A 146 9.42 20.66 14.29
C GLY A 146 8.17 20.33 13.46
N ALA A 147 8.30 20.13 12.14
CA ALA A 147 7.24 19.56 11.31
C ALA A 147 7.27 18.02 11.34
N LEU A 148 8.47 17.43 11.41
CA LEU A 148 8.70 15.99 11.51
C LEU A 148 9.49 15.65 12.79
N ASP A 149 9.30 14.44 13.34
CA ASP A 149 9.89 14.04 14.62
C ASP A 149 11.39 13.72 14.50
N HIS A 150 11.78 13.10 13.39
CA HIS A 150 13.12 12.58 13.16
C HIS A 150 13.64 13.14 11.84
N THR A 151 14.52 14.14 11.90
CA THR A 151 15.05 14.79 10.70
C THR A 151 16.56 14.77 10.65
N GLY A 152 17.10 14.95 9.45
CA GLY A 152 18.54 15.11 9.23
C GLY A 152 19.26 13.82 8.82
N PRO A 153 20.53 13.96 8.37
CA PRO A 153 21.34 12.85 7.88
C PRO A 153 21.77 11.87 8.98
N THR A 154 21.72 12.26 10.25
CA THR A 154 22.00 11.38 11.39
C THR A 154 20.87 10.39 11.63
N ALA A 155 19.63 10.83 11.52
CA ALA A 155 18.45 9.98 11.59
C ALA A 155 18.28 9.16 10.30
N TRP A 156 18.51 9.77 9.14
CA TRP A 156 18.24 9.15 7.84
C TRP A 156 19.46 9.20 6.90
N PRO A 157 20.56 8.51 7.23
CA PRO A 157 21.80 8.57 6.43
C PRO A 157 21.63 8.05 5.01
N GLY A 158 20.72 7.08 4.79
CA GLY A 158 20.44 6.57 3.45
C GLY A 158 19.59 7.51 2.58
N LEU A 159 18.99 8.56 3.16
CA LEU A 159 18.16 9.52 2.43
C LEU A 159 18.90 10.83 2.13
N SER A 160 20.05 11.08 2.76
CA SER A 160 20.85 12.29 2.60
C SER A 160 21.74 12.31 1.36
N THR A 161 21.86 11.19 0.65
CA THR A 161 22.67 11.10 -0.56
C THR A 161 22.08 11.97 -1.68
N THR A 162 22.85 12.94 -2.15
CA THR A 162 22.55 13.77 -3.30
C THR A 162 22.45 12.88 -4.55
N PRO A 163 21.39 12.99 -5.36
CA PRO A 163 21.26 12.19 -6.57
C PRO A 163 22.36 12.52 -7.58
N SER A 164 22.82 11.49 -8.29
CA SER A 164 23.39 11.69 -9.61
C SER A 164 22.28 12.19 -10.55
N PRO A 165 22.53 13.19 -11.43
CA PRO A 165 21.54 13.69 -12.38
C PRO A 165 21.07 12.65 -13.41
N VAL A 166 21.75 11.50 -13.50
CA VAL A 166 21.39 10.41 -14.41
C VAL A 166 20.76 9.27 -13.60
N PRO A 167 19.50 8.85 -13.89
CA PRO A 167 18.94 7.62 -13.36
C PRO A 167 19.76 6.45 -13.94
N SER A 168 20.70 5.94 -13.14
CA SER A 168 21.48 4.76 -13.52
C SER A 168 21.03 3.59 -12.64
N PRO A 169 20.39 2.55 -13.21
CA PRO A 169 20.04 1.34 -12.45
C PRO A 169 21.28 0.56 -11.98
N ARG A 170 22.48 0.89 -12.47
CA ARG A 170 23.74 0.18 -12.18
C ARG A 170 24.79 1.00 -11.43
N ALA A 171 24.65 2.32 -11.37
CA ALA A 171 25.55 3.21 -10.64
C ALA A 171 24.77 3.96 -9.54
N GLY A 172 24.16 3.22 -8.63
CA GLY A 172 23.67 3.81 -7.39
C GLY A 172 24.85 4.42 -6.62
N THR A 173 24.68 5.64 -6.11
CA THR A 173 25.65 6.21 -5.16
C THR A 173 25.76 5.25 -3.98
N PRO A 174 26.97 4.77 -3.60
CA PRO A 174 27.12 3.88 -2.46
C PRO A 174 26.47 4.50 -1.22
N GLY A 175 25.49 3.79 -0.63
CA GLY A 175 24.77 4.23 0.56
C GLY A 175 23.45 4.97 0.33
N GLY A 176 23.07 5.29 -0.92
CA GLY A 176 21.77 5.91 -1.22
C GLY A 176 20.63 4.89 -1.20
N ARG A 177 19.51 5.25 -0.56
CA ARG A 177 18.28 4.42 -0.46
C ARG A 177 17.08 5.00 -1.22
N GLN A 178 17.30 6.03 -2.05
CA GLN A 178 16.28 6.60 -2.92
C GLN A 178 16.65 6.37 -4.38
N HIS A 179 15.77 5.70 -5.13
CA HIS A 179 15.98 5.35 -6.52
C HIS A 179 14.93 6.05 -7.38
N LEU A 180 15.38 6.87 -8.34
CA LEU A 180 14.48 7.44 -9.34
C LEU A 180 14.17 6.37 -10.38
N ILE A 181 12.89 6.02 -10.50
CA ILE A 181 12.38 5.24 -11.62
C ILE A 181 12.02 6.25 -12.72
N GLY A 182 12.86 6.33 -13.74
CA GLY A 182 12.65 7.21 -14.89
C GLY A 182 11.74 6.60 -15.95
N ASP A 183 11.60 7.31 -17.06
CA ASP A 183 10.88 6.82 -18.24
C ASP A 183 11.60 5.61 -18.87
N LEU A 184 10.84 4.78 -19.58
CA LEU A 184 11.39 3.63 -20.30
C LEU A 184 12.29 4.11 -21.45
N SER A 185 13.40 3.40 -21.65
CA SER A 185 14.25 3.59 -22.82
C SER A 185 13.49 3.22 -24.11
N PRO A 186 13.91 3.72 -25.29
CA PRO A 186 13.35 3.28 -26.56
C PRO A 186 13.42 1.75 -26.76
N GLU A 187 14.49 1.13 -26.30
CA GLU A 187 14.69 -0.32 -26.34
C GLU A 187 13.66 -1.03 -25.44
N ASP A 188 13.48 -0.56 -24.21
CA ASP A 188 12.48 -1.12 -23.28
C ASP A 188 11.05 -0.91 -23.78
N CYS A 189 10.78 0.20 -24.50
CA CYS A 189 9.49 0.46 -25.13
C CYS A 189 9.19 -0.56 -26.25
N ASP A 190 10.11 -0.79 -27.18
CA ASP A 190 9.94 -1.77 -28.25
C ASP A 190 9.77 -3.17 -27.68
N ASP A 191 10.61 -3.53 -26.70
CA ASP A 191 10.57 -4.80 -25.99
C ASP A 191 9.23 -5.03 -25.27
N HIS A 192 8.72 -4.00 -24.58
CA HIS A 192 7.41 -4.05 -23.93
C HIS A 192 6.31 -4.31 -24.96
N LEU A 193 6.27 -3.52 -26.04
CA LEU A 193 5.25 -3.65 -27.09
C LEU A 193 5.33 -5.00 -27.81
N ALA A 194 6.55 -5.51 -28.06
CA ALA A 194 6.78 -6.79 -28.72
C ALA A 194 6.30 -7.98 -27.88
N ARG A 195 6.47 -7.89 -26.55
CA ARG A 195 6.05 -8.93 -25.60
C ARG A 195 4.61 -8.81 -25.13
N ARG A 196 4.01 -7.61 -25.22
CA ARG A 196 2.66 -7.34 -24.71
C ARG A 196 1.57 -8.10 -25.44
N LEU A 197 1.65 -8.12 -26.77
CA LEU A 197 0.69 -8.80 -27.64
C LEU A 197 1.45 -9.77 -28.55
N VAL A 198 1.34 -11.06 -28.26
CA VAL A 198 2.00 -12.14 -29.00
C VAL A 198 0.95 -13.06 -29.60
N LYS A 199 1.11 -13.41 -30.87
CA LYS A 199 0.30 -14.44 -31.55
C LYS A 199 1.24 -15.39 -32.27
N ASP A 200 1.05 -16.69 -32.05
CA ASP A 200 1.87 -17.74 -32.66
C ASP A 200 3.39 -17.57 -32.40
N GLY A 201 3.74 -17.07 -31.21
CA GLY A 201 5.13 -16.80 -30.81
C GLY A 201 5.77 -15.56 -31.44
N GLN A 202 5.01 -14.78 -32.21
CA GLN A 202 5.49 -13.55 -32.85
C GLN A 202 4.79 -12.30 -32.30
N PRO A 203 5.48 -11.16 -32.21
CA PRO A 203 4.87 -9.88 -31.87
C PRO A 203 3.72 -9.56 -32.83
N LEU A 204 2.55 -9.28 -32.27
CA LEU A 204 1.36 -8.97 -33.05
C LEU A 204 1.42 -7.54 -33.62
N ILE A 205 2.04 -6.61 -32.88
CA ILE A 205 2.25 -5.23 -33.32
C ILE A 205 3.49 -5.22 -34.21
N SER A 206 3.35 -4.74 -35.46
CA SER A 206 4.46 -4.69 -36.41
C SER A 206 5.60 -3.75 -35.95
N PRO A 207 6.86 -4.00 -36.36
CA PRO A 207 7.99 -3.14 -35.98
C PRO A 207 7.78 -1.65 -36.33
N GLU A 208 7.13 -1.35 -37.45
CA GLU A 208 6.85 0.03 -37.88
C GLU A 208 5.89 0.74 -36.93
N ILE A 209 4.84 0.05 -36.48
CA ILE A 209 3.89 0.59 -35.50
C ILE A 209 4.56 0.74 -34.14
N ARG A 210 5.38 -0.23 -33.70
CA ARG A 210 6.11 -0.13 -32.43
C ARG A 210 7.10 1.02 -32.41
N ALA A 211 7.80 1.26 -33.52
CA ALA A 211 8.70 2.41 -33.67
C ALA A 211 7.93 3.73 -33.56
N MET A 212 6.75 3.85 -34.18
CA MET A 212 5.91 5.04 -34.07
C MET A 212 5.43 5.27 -32.63
N ILE A 213 4.89 4.24 -31.98
CA ILE A 213 4.42 4.32 -30.59
C ILE A 213 5.59 4.71 -29.67
N THR A 214 6.76 4.09 -29.85
CA THR A 214 7.97 4.39 -29.05
C THR A 214 8.40 5.85 -29.22
N ALA A 215 8.39 6.39 -30.44
CA ALA A 215 8.74 7.78 -30.69
C ALA A 215 7.75 8.78 -30.06
N ARG A 216 6.47 8.40 -29.90
CA ARG A 216 5.41 9.25 -29.34
C ARG A 216 5.15 9.05 -27.85
N SER A 217 5.60 7.93 -27.27
CA SER A 217 5.33 7.60 -25.87
C SER A 217 6.12 8.45 -24.89
N HIS A 218 7.26 9.00 -25.31
CA HIS A 218 8.25 9.61 -24.42
C HIS A 218 8.65 8.69 -23.26
N GLY A 219 8.62 7.37 -23.48
CA GLY A 219 8.96 6.37 -22.45
C GLY A 219 7.89 6.17 -21.37
N LEU A 220 6.71 6.78 -21.49
CA LEU A 220 5.63 6.65 -20.50
C LEU A 220 4.93 5.27 -20.62
N PRO A 221 4.98 4.41 -19.58
CA PRO A 221 4.35 3.08 -19.64
C PRO A 221 2.85 3.13 -19.95
N LEU A 222 2.14 4.11 -19.35
CA LEU A 222 0.71 4.29 -19.58
C LEU A 222 0.37 4.63 -21.05
N HIS A 223 1.25 5.35 -21.75
CA HIS A 223 1.07 5.59 -23.18
C HIS A 223 1.14 4.28 -23.96
N LEU A 224 2.12 3.42 -23.65
CA LEU A 224 2.30 2.13 -24.32
C LEU A 224 1.08 1.23 -24.13
N ASP A 225 0.51 1.19 -22.92
CA ASP A 225 -0.67 0.37 -22.63
C ASP A 225 -1.93 0.89 -23.34
N LEU A 226 -2.12 2.21 -23.40
CA LEU A 226 -3.20 2.82 -24.19
C LEU A 226 -3.03 2.53 -25.68
N ALA A 227 -1.80 2.62 -26.20
CA ALA A 227 -1.52 2.32 -27.60
C ALA A 227 -1.77 0.85 -27.94
N ALA A 228 -1.39 -0.09 -27.06
CA ALA A 228 -1.68 -1.51 -27.24
C ALA A 228 -3.19 -1.79 -27.23
N SER A 229 -3.94 -1.13 -26.33
CA SER A 229 -5.40 -1.24 -26.27
C SER A 229 -6.05 -0.70 -27.54
N ARG A 230 -5.58 0.48 -27.99
CA ARG A 230 -6.01 1.12 -29.23
C ARG A 230 -5.75 0.25 -30.47
N PHE A 231 -4.59 -0.41 -30.52
CA PHE A 231 -4.26 -1.35 -31.59
C PHE A 231 -5.30 -2.47 -31.71
N LEU A 232 -5.70 -3.07 -30.59
CA LEU A 232 -6.72 -4.13 -30.58
C LEU A 232 -8.09 -3.62 -31.04
N GLU A 233 -8.48 -2.41 -30.63
CA GLU A 233 -9.73 -1.79 -31.06
C GLU A 233 -9.78 -1.57 -32.57
N ILE A 234 -8.74 -0.95 -33.14
CA ILE A 234 -8.68 -0.69 -34.60
C ILE A 234 -8.77 -2.01 -35.36
N ARG A 235 -8.01 -3.02 -34.90
CA ARG A 235 -7.94 -4.35 -35.51
C ARG A 235 -9.29 -5.08 -35.56
N ARG A 236 -10.26 -4.72 -34.73
CA ARG A 236 -11.63 -5.27 -34.82
C ARG A 236 -12.36 -4.84 -36.09
N THR A 237 -11.95 -3.73 -36.71
CA THR A 237 -12.65 -3.12 -37.86
C THR A 237 -11.79 -3.05 -39.12
N ARG A 238 -10.47 -2.88 -38.99
CA ARG A 238 -9.52 -2.80 -40.10
C ARG A 238 -8.09 -3.08 -39.63
N GLU A 239 -7.16 -3.23 -40.56
CA GLU A 239 -5.74 -3.37 -40.21
C GLU A 239 -5.18 -2.04 -39.64
N PRO A 240 -4.50 -2.04 -38.48
CA PRO A 240 -3.83 -0.86 -37.93
C PRO A 240 -2.67 -0.38 -38.81
N GLN A 241 -2.44 0.92 -38.86
CA GLN A 241 -1.36 1.55 -39.63
C GLN A 241 -0.51 2.47 -38.72
N PRO A 242 0.76 2.74 -39.04
CA PRO A 242 1.61 3.61 -38.21
C PRO A 242 1.00 4.99 -37.95
N ALA A 243 0.32 5.59 -38.93
CA ALA A 243 -0.33 6.89 -38.80
C ALA A 243 -1.43 6.94 -37.72
N ASP A 244 -2.00 5.79 -37.33
CA ASP A 244 -3.00 5.70 -36.25
C ASP A 244 -2.41 5.98 -34.86
N PHE A 245 -1.08 5.95 -34.75
CA PHE A 245 -0.33 6.13 -33.50
C PHE A 245 0.54 7.39 -33.52
N ASP A 246 0.44 8.22 -34.56
CA ASP A 246 1.15 9.48 -34.68
C ASP A 246 0.47 10.60 -33.85
N HIS A 247 0.27 10.33 -32.56
CA HIS A 247 -0.52 11.17 -31.67
C HIS A 247 0.20 11.39 -30.33
N THR A 248 -0.03 12.55 -29.71
CA THR A 248 0.42 12.81 -28.34
C THR A 248 -0.44 12.05 -27.33
N PHE A 249 0.06 11.87 -26.11
CA PHE A 249 -0.69 11.16 -25.05
C PHE A 249 -2.11 11.75 -24.81
N PRO A 250 -2.32 13.09 -24.69
CA PRO A 250 -3.66 13.63 -24.54
C PRO A 250 -4.59 13.32 -25.72
N ALA A 251 -4.06 13.33 -26.95
CA ALA A 251 -4.82 13.00 -28.15
C ALA A 251 -5.18 11.50 -28.18
N LEU A 252 -4.24 10.63 -27.81
CA LEU A 252 -4.48 9.19 -27.70
C LEU A 252 -5.52 8.87 -26.63
N LEU A 253 -5.44 9.50 -25.46
CA LEU A 253 -6.43 9.36 -24.39
C LEU A 253 -7.80 9.85 -24.83
N ALA A 254 -7.89 11.05 -25.41
CA ALA A 254 -9.15 11.59 -25.90
C ALA A 254 -9.78 10.68 -26.96
N ARG A 255 -8.94 10.06 -27.82
CA ARG A 255 -9.40 9.09 -28.81
C ARG A 255 -9.95 7.82 -28.16
N ALA A 256 -9.19 7.20 -27.24
CA ALA A 256 -9.63 6.03 -26.50
C ALA A 256 -10.97 6.29 -25.76
N LEU A 257 -11.10 7.45 -25.11
CA LEU A 257 -12.36 7.86 -24.47
C LEU A 257 -13.52 8.09 -25.45
N SER A 258 -13.23 8.55 -26.67
CA SER A 258 -14.25 8.79 -27.70
C SER A 258 -14.86 7.48 -28.20
N ASP A 259 -14.09 6.41 -28.21
CA ASP A 259 -14.51 5.09 -28.71
C ASP A 259 -15.33 4.28 -27.69
N LEU A 260 -15.44 4.76 -26.45
CA LEU A 260 -16.32 4.17 -25.44
C LEU A 260 -17.80 4.24 -25.84
N THR A 261 -18.54 3.18 -25.50
CA THR A 261 -19.99 3.09 -25.63
C THR A 261 -20.71 4.10 -24.71
N PRO A 262 -22.01 4.40 -24.96
CA PRO A 262 -22.77 5.30 -24.09
C PRO A 262 -22.84 4.85 -22.62
N GLU A 263 -22.93 3.54 -22.39
CA GLU A 263 -22.95 2.95 -21.05
C GLU A 263 -21.59 3.12 -20.36
N GLU A 264 -20.49 2.78 -21.03
CA GLU A 264 -19.12 2.97 -20.51
C GLU A 264 -18.83 4.46 -20.20
N LYS A 265 -19.27 5.38 -21.08
CA LYS A 265 -19.15 6.83 -20.84
C LYS A 265 -19.96 7.28 -19.63
N THR A 266 -21.06 6.60 -19.31
CA THR A 266 -21.89 6.90 -18.14
C THR A 266 -21.21 6.43 -16.88
N VAL A 267 -20.71 5.18 -16.85
CA VAL A 267 -19.91 4.66 -15.72
C VAL A 267 -18.71 5.57 -15.46
N LEU A 268 -17.92 5.88 -16.50
CA LEU A 268 -16.70 6.69 -16.36
C LEU A 268 -16.99 8.07 -15.75
N ARG A 269 -18.04 8.75 -16.22
CA ARG A 269 -18.45 10.06 -15.67
C ARG A 269 -18.90 9.95 -14.22
N SER A 270 -19.65 8.90 -13.89
CA SER A 270 -20.14 8.65 -12.54
C SER A 270 -19.03 8.31 -11.54
N VAL A 271 -17.99 7.59 -11.96
CA VAL A 271 -16.87 7.25 -11.07
C VAL A 271 -15.82 8.35 -10.97
N ALA A 272 -15.73 9.25 -11.96
CA ALA A 272 -14.78 10.36 -11.97
C ALA A 272 -15.00 11.38 -10.84
N VAL A 273 -16.14 11.36 -10.15
CA VAL A 273 -16.40 12.22 -8.97
C VAL A 273 -15.99 11.57 -7.65
N LEU A 274 -15.52 10.31 -7.69
CA LEU A 274 -15.14 9.53 -6.52
C LEU A 274 -13.63 9.49 -6.39
N ASP A 275 -13.11 9.72 -5.18
CA ASP A 275 -11.67 9.59 -4.91
C ASP A 275 -11.20 8.12 -4.97
N ALA A 276 -12.09 7.19 -4.59
CA ALA A 276 -11.87 5.76 -4.68
C ALA A 276 -13.22 5.02 -4.77
N PHE A 277 -13.24 3.88 -5.47
CA PHE A 277 -14.44 3.08 -5.63
C PHE A 277 -14.14 1.60 -5.80
N ASP A 278 -15.06 0.76 -5.34
CA ASP A 278 -15.15 -0.64 -5.74
C ASP A 278 -16.18 -0.80 -6.87
N LEU A 279 -16.26 -2.00 -7.46
CA LEU A 279 -17.20 -2.27 -8.56
C LEU A 279 -18.65 -2.03 -8.14
N ASP A 280 -19.03 -2.42 -6.93
CA ASP A 280 -20.39 -2.22 -6.41
C ASP A 280 -20.76 -0.75 -6.26
N LEU A 281 -19.81 0.09 -5.81
CA LEU A 281 -20.00 1.53 -5.71
C LEU A 281 -20.04 2.17 -7.09
N ALA A 282 -19.19 1.75 -8.02
CA ALA A 282 -19.21 2.24 -9.40
C ALA A 282 -20.54 1.94 -10.08
N THR A 283 -21.01 0.68 -10.02
CA THR A 283 -22.28 0.24 -10.60
C THR A 283 -23.46 1.03 -10.02
N ARG A 284 -23.51 1.18 -8.68
CA ARG A 284 -24.58 1.94 -8.02
C ARG A 284 -24.55 3.42 -8.35
N THR A 285 -23.36 4.04 -8.36
CA THR A 285 -23.19 5.46 -8.70
C THR A 285 -23.55 5.73 -10.17
N ALA A 286 -23.34 4.75 -11.05
CA ALA A 286 -23.75 4.81 -12.45
C ALA A 286 -25.24 4.50 -12.68
N GLY A 287 -25.99 4.11 -11.65
CA GLY A 287 -27.41 3.79 -11.75
C GLY A 287 -27.73 2.45 -12.42
N PHE A 288 -26.73 1.57 -12.55
CA PHE A 288 -26.91 0.23 -13.13
C PHE A 288 -27.32 -0.79 -12.07
N THR A 289 -28.11 -1.79 -12.49
CA THR A 289 -28.61 -2.88 -11.63
C THR A 289 -27.79 -4.17 -11.76
N HIS A 290 -26.82 -4.19 -12.66
CA HIS A 290 -25.97 -5.35 -12.94
C HIS A 290 -24.53 -4.89 -13.21
N GLN A 291 -23.57 -5.78 -12.94
CA GLN A 291 -22.18 -5.60 -13.30
C GLN A 291 -21.94 -6.12 -14.73
N ALA A 292 -20.86 -5.66 -15.37
CA ALA A 292 -20.38 -6.27 -16.59
C ALA A 292 -20.00 -7.76 -16.32
N PRO A 293 -20.20 -8.67 -17.29
CA PRO A 293 -19.73 -10.03 -17.16
C PRO A 293 -18.20 -10.06 -16.96
N ALA A 294 -17.74 -10.91 -16.04
CA ALA A 294 -16.33 -11.09 -15.71
C ALA A 294 -15.52 -11.79 -16.81
#